data_AF-A0A9P0M3F2-F1
#
_entry.id   AF-A0A9P0M3F2-F1
#
_cell.length_a   1.000
_cell.length_b   1.000
_cell.length_c   1.000
_cell.angle_alpha   90.00
_cell.angle_beta   90.00
_cell.angle_gamma   90.00
#
_symmetry.space_group_name_H-M   'P 1'
#
loop_
_entity.id
_entity.type
_entity.pdbx_description
1 polymer ?
#
loop_
_entity_poly.entity_id
_entity_poly.type
_entity_poly.pdbx_seq_one_letter_code
_entity_poly.pdbx_strand_id
1 'polypeptide(L)'
;MSHVLLVQSYWAKSSWGFPKGKVNEEEDPAHCAVREVLEETGFDISGHLDPDDFLEATINDQLVRLYIVRNVPMTTKFNPKTRCEIKSCSWFAVADLPNNKKDSTPKTKIGVGANSFFMVMPFVKRLKQICNGTVSRRGRHKSASFCEGEVPVSAIRQKAKPPTQKAESEDIRHIKKRQPQDKKCHSKRQLFSEDKRIDAQFCAPSWLNFKFDKIAIMECMP
;
A
#
# COMPACT_ATOMS: atom_id res chain seq x y z
N MET A 1 22.44 -9.68 0.89
CA MET A 1 21.64 -8.59 0.29
C MET A 1 21.35 -7.59 1.39
N SER A 2 21.91 -6.37 1.35
CA SER A 2 21.76 -5.38 2.43
C SER A 2 20.96 -4.14 2.03
N HIS A 3 20.92 -3.85 0.72
CA HIS A 3 20.24 -2.68 0.17
C HIS A 3 19.27 -3.09 -0.94
N VAL A 4 18.27 -2.24 -1.17
CA VAL A 4 17.32 -2.33 -2.27
C VAL A 4 17.26 -1.00 -3.02
N LEU A 5 17.00 -1.06 -4.32
CA LEU A 5 16.79 0.11 -5.14
C LEU A 5 15.33 0.56 -5.04
N LEU A 6 15.11 1.84 -4.74
CA LEU A 6 13.80 2.47 -4.82
C LEU A 6 13.85 3.68 -5.74
N VAL A 7 12.73 3.93 -6.41
CA VAL A 7 12.52 5.07 -7.31
C VAL A 7 11.63 6.11 -6.64
N GLN A 8 11.96 7.38 -6.85
CA GLN A 8 11.21 8.53 -6.36
C GLN A 8 10.31 9.08 -7.45
N SER A 9 9.03 9.26 -7.16
CA SER A 9 8.10 9.85 -8.12
C SER A 9 8.42 11.34 -8.39
N TYR A 10 8.22 11.78 -9.63
CA TYR A 10 8.45 13.17 -10.05
C TYR A 10 7.49 14.16 -9.41
N TRP A 11 6.19 13.87 -9.49
CA TRP A 11 5.12 14.72 -8.96
C TRP A 11 4.99 14.57 -7.44
N ALA A 12 4.99 13.33 -6.96
CA ALA A 12 5.00 13.02 -5.54
C ALA A 12 6.44 12.95 -5.03
N LYS A 13 7.10 14.11 -4.91
CA LYS A 13 8.54 14.23 -4.56
C LYS A 13 8.94 13.49 -3.28
N SER A 14 8.01 13.23 -2.37
CA SER A 14 8.30 12.50 -1.12
C SER A 14 7.94 11.02 -1.20
N SER A 15 7.48 10.51 -2.34
CA SER A 15 7.03 9.14 -2.53
C SER A 15 8.13 8.29 -3.15
N TRP A 16 8.46 7.20 -2.47
CA TRP A 16 9.45 6.20 -2.86
C TRP A 16 8.78 4.84 -2.98
N GLY A 17 9.12 4.08 -4.02
CA GLY A 17 8.59 2.75 -4.25
C GLY A 17 9.54 1.86 -5.02
N PHE A 18 9.20 0.58 -5.14
CA PHE A 18 9.89 -0.30 -6.07
C PHE A 18 9.56 0.08 -7.52
N PRO A 19 10.53 -0.06 -8.44
CA PRO A 19 10.26 0.13 -9.85
C PRO A 19 9.29 -0.95 -10.33
N LYS A 20 8.16 -0.53 -10.92
CA LYS A 20 7.06 -1.41 -11.32
C LYS A 20 6.05 -0.65 -12.18
N GLY A 21 5.35 -1.36 -13.04
CA GLY A 21 4.17 -0.84 -13.73
C GLY A 21 3.16 -1.90 -14.09
N LYS A 22 2.37 -1.62 -15.12
CA LYS A 22 1.24 -2.46 -15.51
C LYS A 22 1.68 -3.42 -16.62
N VAL A 23 1.21 -4.66 -16.51
CA VAL A 23 1.33 -5.66 -17.58
C VAL A 23 0.43 -5.27 -18.74
N ASN A 24 0.98 -5.32 -19.96
CA ASN A 24 0.23 -5.14 -21.20
C ASN A 24 -0.53 -6.41 -21.60
N GLU A 25 -1.45 -6.28 -22.57
CA GLU A 25 -2.14 -7.44 -23.14
C GLU A 25 -1.11 -8.38 -23.80
N GLU A 26 -1.22 -9.68 -23.55
CA GLU A 26 -0.29 -10.72 -24.05
C GLU A 26 1.16 -10.61 -23.56
N GLU A 27 1.46 -9.75 -22.58
CA GLU A 27 2.81 -9.59 -22.02
C GLU A 27 3.05 -10.53 -20.83
N ASP A 28 4.17 -11.27 -20.88
CA ASP A 28 4.60 -12.08 -19.74
C ASP A 28 4.98 -11.18 -18.55
N PRO A 29 4.58 -11.51 -17.31
CA PRO A 29 4.89 -10.69 -16.14
C PRO A 29 6.39 -10.45 -15.90
N ALA A 30 7.26 -11.38 -16.29
CA ALA A 30 8.71 -11.22 -16.20
C ALA A 30 9.21 -10.21 -17.26
N HIS A 31 8.70 -10.29 -18.49
CA HIS A 31 9.00 -9.29 -19.53
C HIS A 31 8.50 -7.89 -19.16
N CYS A 32 7.32 -7.78 -18.56
CA CYS A 32 6.83 -6.52 -18.01
C CYS A 32 7.82 -5.95 -16.98
N ALA A 33 8.31 -6.77 -16.05
CA ALA A 33 9.30 -6.32 -15.06
C ALA A 33 10.60 -5.80 -15.71
N VAL A 34 11.10 -6.48 -16.76
CA VAL A 34 12.28 -6.02 -17.51
C VAL A 34 12.03 -4.65 -18.15
N ARG A 35 10.90 -4.50 -18.85
CA ARG A 35 10.52 -3.26 -19.54
C ARG A 35 10.40 -2.09 -18.56
N GLU A 36 9.61 -2.27 -17.49
CA GLU A 36 9.35 -1.24 -16.48
C GLU A 36 10.65 -0.79 -15.79
N VAL A 37 11.52 -1.72 -15.40
CA VAL A 37 12.80 -1.38 -14.77
C VAL A 37 13.71 -0.63 -15.74
N LEU A 38 13.75 -1.04 -17.01
CA LEU A 38 14.53 -0.36 -18.04
C LEU A 38 14.02 1.05 -18.32
N GLU A 39 12.70 1.26 -18.32
CA GLU A 39 12.05 2.57 -18.51
C GLU A 39 12.31 3.51 -17.33
N GLU A 40 12.08 3.04 -16.10
CA GLU A 40 12.15 3.86 -14.89
C GLU A 40 13.59 4.08 -14.39
N THR A 41 14.51 3.15 -14.64
CA THR A 41 15.87 3.21 -14.08
C THR A 41 16.97 3.26 -15.13
N GLY A 42 16.67 2.92 -16.39
CA GLY A 42 17.67 2.80 -17.46
C GLY A 42 18.57 1.57 -17.36
N PHE A 43 18.34 0.68 -16.40
CA PHE A 43 19.13 -0.54 -16.20
C PHE A 43 18.38 -1.76 -16.74
N ASP A 44 19.08 -2.57 -17.55
CA ASP A 44 18.52 -3.83 -18.06
C ASP A 44 18.76 -4.97 -17.08
N ILE A 45 17.67 -5.65 -16.67
CA ILE A 45 17.68 -6.78 -15.75
C ILE A 45 17.45 -8.13 -16.45
N SER A 46 17.31 -8.16 -17.78
CA SER A 46 17.01 -9.36 -18.56
C SER A 46 17.95 -10.54 -18.25
N GLY A 47 19.27 -10.29 -18.15
CA GLY A 47 20.27 -11.29 -17.83
C GLY A 47 20.39 -11.69 -16.35
N HIS A 48 19.63 -11.04 -15.46
CA HIS A 48 19.70 -11.26 -14.01
C HIS A 48 18.38 -11.75 -13.41
N LEU A 49 17.34 -11.87 -14.23
CA LEU A 49 15.99 -12.21 -13.79
C LEU A 49 15.82 -13.72 -13.68
N ASP A 50 15.30 -14.16 -12.53
CA ASP A 50 14.83 -15.52 -12.31
C ASP A 50 13.29 -15.48 -12.18
N PRO A 51 12.53 -16.05 -13.13
CA PRO A 51 11.07 -16.04 -13.11
C PRO A 51 10.47 -16.73 -11.87
N ASP A 52 11.21 -17.61 -11.20
CA ASP A 52 10.74 -18.32 -10.00
C ASP A 52 11.07 -17.56 -8.69
N ASP A 53 11.96 -16.56 -8.73
CA ASP A 53 12.36 -15.77 -7.55
C ASP A 53 11.59 -14.45 -7.48
N PHE A 54 10.36 -14.50 -6.96
CA PHE A 54 9.50 -13.34 -6.83
C PHE A 54 8.78 -13.23 -5.48
N LEU A 55 8.34 -12.01 -5.19
CA LEU A 55 7.44 -11.66 -4.10
C LEU A 55 6.09 -11.27 -4.66
N GLU A 56 5.03 -11.83 -4.12
CA GLU A 56 3.67 -11.51 -4.56
C GLU A 56 2.81 -11.10 -3.37
N ALA A 57 1.98 -10.07 -3.57
CA ALA A 57 0.97 -9.65 -2.63
C ALA A 57 -0.25 -9.08 -3.37
N THR A 58 -1.45 -9.39 -2.89
CA THR A 58 -2.69 -8.74 -3.34
C THR A 58 -2.98 -7.55 -2.43
N ILE A 59 -3.11 -6.36 -3.02
CA ILE A 59 -3.32 -5.10 -2.29
C ILE A 59 -4.43 -4.34 -3.01
N ASN A 60 -5.54 -4.05 -2.30
CA ASN A 60 -6.72 -3.39 -2.88
C ASN A 60 -7.18 -4.09 -4.18
N ASP A 61 -7.29 -5.42 -4.14
CA ASP A 61 -7.67 -6.28 -5.27
C ASP A 61 -6.73 -6.23 -6.50
N GLN A 62 -5.56 -5.60 -6.35
CA GLN A 62 -4.52 -5.61 -7.37
C GLN A 62 -3.42 -6.59 -6.98
N LEU A 63 -3.12 -7.52 -7.89
CA LEU A 63 -2.00 -8.43 -7.73
C LEU A 63 -0.70 -7.69 -8.07
N VAL A 64 0.20 -7.59 -7.10
CA VAL A 64 1.52 -7.00 -7.28
C VAL A 64 2.56 -8.10 -7.14
N ARG A 65 3.34 -8.30 -8.21
CA ARG A 65 4.49 -9.21 -8.25
C ARG A 65 5.77 -8.42 -8.43
N LEU A 66 6.77 -8.66 -7.58
CA LEU A 66 8.08 -8.04 -7.62
C LEU A 66 9.14 -9.15 -7.72
N TYR A 67 9.97 -9.11 -8.75
CA TYR A 67 11.05 -10.09 -8.92
C TYR A 67 12.31 -9.69 -8.14
N ILE A 68 13.03 -10.68 -7.62
CA ILE A 68 14.22 -10.46 -6.81
C ILE A 68 15.45 -10.56 -7.70
N VAL A 69 15.99 -9.40 -8.06
CA VAL A 69 17.27 -9.30 -8.79
C VAL A 69 18.41 -9.08 -7.80
N ARG A 70 19.45 -9.91 -7.87
CA ARG A 70 20.61 -9.88 -6.96
C ARG A 70 21.87 -9.50 -7.70
N ASN A 71 22.90 -9.13 -6.95
CA ASN A 71 24.25 -8.83 -7.46
C ASN A 71 24.37 -7.62 -8.40
N VAL A 72 23.46 -6.65 -8.29
CA VAL A 72 23.60 -5.35 -8.97
C VAL A 72 24.63 -4.49 -8.22
N PRO A 73 25.67 -3.95 -8.88
CA PRO A 73 26.64 -3.07 -8.24
C PRO A 73 26.00 -1.79 -7.70
N MET A 74 26.40 -1.35 -6.50
CA MET A 74 25.90 -0.08 -5.93
C MET A 74 26.44 1.16 -6.68
N THR A 75 27.52 0.99 -7.44
CA THR A 75 28.12 2.03 -8.29
C THR A 75 27.38 2.22 -9.63
N THR A 76 26.41 1.36 -9.93
CA THR A 76 25.59 1.48 -11.14
C THR A 76 24.88 2.82 -11.16
N LYS A 77 24.99 3.53 -12.30
CA LYS A 77 24.27 4.78 -12.53
C LYS A 77 22.90 4.45 -13.12
N PHE A 78 21.86 4.95 -12.47
CA PHE A 78 20.48 4.82 -12.93
C PHE A 78 20.04 6.11 -13.60
N ASN A 79 19.59 6.01 -14.84
CA ASN A 79 19.19 7.10 -15.69
C ASN A 79 17.80 6.78 -16.26
N PRO A 80 16.72 7.28 -15.64
CA PRO A 80 15.36 7.07 -16.13
C PRO A 80 15.23 7.51 -17.60
N LYS A 81 14.53 6.71 -18.41
CA LYS A 81 14.27 7.02 -19.82
C LYS A 81 13.01 7.85 -20.00
N THR A 82 12.06 7.72 -19.09
CA THR A 82 10.77 8.41 -19.16
C THR A 82 10.88 9.86 -18.66
N ARG A 83 10.17 10.77 -19.33
CA ARG A 83 10.18 12.20 -18.99
C ARG A 83 9.17 12.47 -17.88
N CYS A 84 9.59 13.18 -16.83
CA CYS A 84 8.72 13.67 -15.76
C CYS A 84 7.98 12.58 -14.95
N GLU A 85 8.49 11.34 -14.91
CA GLU A 85 7.92 10.25 -14.11
C GLU A 85 8.76 9.92 -12.88
N ILE A 86 10.07 9.71 -13.07
CA ILE A 86 11.02 9.42 -12.00
C ILE A 86 11.93 10.62 -11.75
N LYS A 87 11.98 11.07 -10.50
CA LYS A 87 12.86 12.16 -10.08
C LYS A 87 14.28 11.69 -9.76
N SER A 88 14.38 10.57 -9.05
CA SER A 88 15.67 10.01 -8.62
C SER A 88 15.54 8.54 -8.28
N CYS A 89 16.66 7.83 -8.35
CA CYS A 89 16.80 6.44 -7.93
C CYS A 89 17.86 6.38 -6.83
N SER A 90 17.56 5.70 -5.73
CA SER A 90 18.48 5.62 -4.58
C SER A 90 18.46 4.24 -3.95
N TRP A 91 19.61 3.82 -3.42
CA TRP A 91 19.75 2.62 -2.62
C TRP A 91 19.32 2.88 -1.18
N PHE A 92 18.48 2.01 -0.63
CA PHE A 92 18.04 2.06 0.76
C PHE A 92 18.47 0.79 1.48
N ALA A 93 18.98 0.93 2.69
CA ALA A 93 19.29 -0.21 3.54
C ALA A 93 17.99 -0.93 3.93
N VAL A 94 17.93 -2.25 3.71
CA VAL A 94 16.74 -3.06 4.02
C VAL A 94 16.42 -3.02 5.52
N ALA A 95 17.44 -2.89 6.37
CA ALA A 95 17.28 -2.75 7.81
C ALA A 95 16.50 -1.49 8.21
N ASP A 96 16.69 -0.40 7.47
CA ASP A 96 16.11 0.91 7.80
C ASP A 96 14.73 1.14 7.15
N LEU A 97 14.24 0.20 6.33
CA LEU A 97 12.89 0.27 5.79
C LEU A 97 11.83 0.11 6.90
N PRO A 98 10.77 0.93 6.88
CA PRO A 98 9.70 0.87 7.89
C PRO A 98 8.92 -0.43 7.81
N ASN A 99 8.63 -1.03 8.97
CA ASN A 99 7.73 -2.18 9.05
C ASN A 99 6.25 -1.75 9.17
N ASN A 100 5.99 -0.52 9.62
CA ASN A 100 4.64 0.00 9.84
C ASN A 100 4.60 1.51 9.59
N LYS A 101 3.42 2.03 9.19
CA LYS A 101 3.15 3.46 8.96
C LYS A 101 3.37 4.34 10.21
N LYS A 102 3.23 3.76 11.41
CA LYS A 102 3.45 4.46 12.69
C LYS A 102 4.92 4.51 13.13
N ASP A 103 5.81 3.84 12.39
CA ASP A 103 7.22 3.80 12.72
C ASP A 103 7.90 5.13 12.39
N SER A 104 8.35 5.85 13.42
CA SER A 104 9.02 7.14 13.28
C SER A 104 10.54 7.01 13.15
N THR A 105 11.10 5.80 13.35
CA THR A 105 12.55 5.53 13.24
C THR A 105 13.17 5.82 11.86
N PRO A 106 12.48 5.70 10.70
CA PRO A 106 13.10 5.97 9.40
C PRO A 106 13.45 7.45 9.21
N LYS A 107 12.72 8.36 9.88
CA LYS A 107 12.93 9.81 9.75
C LYS A 107 14.31 10.24 10.24
N THR A 108 14.81 9.60 11.30
CA THR A 108 16.08 10.00 11.93
C THR A 108 17.30 9.46 11.18
N LYS A 109 17.17 8.31 10.49
CA LYS A 109 18.29 7.64 9.81
C LYS A 109 18.35 7.88 8.30
N ILE A 110 17.19 7.91 7.64
CA ILE A 110 17.08 8.06 6.19
C ILE A 110 16.68 9.50 5.82
N GLY A 111 16.13 10.28 6.77
CA GLY A 111 15.56 11.61 6.47
C GLY A 111 14.20 11.55 5.77
N VAL A 112 13.63 10.34 5.62
CA VAL A 112 12.38 10.09 4.89
C VAL A 112 11.38 9.41 5.84
N GLY A 113 10.13 9.88 5.89
CA GLY A 113 9.12 9.34 6.81
C GLY A 113 8.52 8.01 6.34
N ALA A 114 7.94 7.22 7.24
CA ALA A 114 7.28 5.96 6.84
C ALA A 114 6.18 6.14 5.78
N ASN A 115 5.46 7.27 5.81
CA ASN A 115 4.42 7.61 4.83
C ASN A 115 4.96 7.92 3.43
N SER A 116 6.26 8.13 3.29
CA SER A 116 6.92 8.33 2.01
C SER A 116 7.11 7.04 1.24
N PHE A 117 6.98 5.87 1.88
CA PHE A 117 7.18 4.58 1.21
C PHE A 117 5.85 4.05 0.69
N PHE A 118 5.62 4.19 -0.61
CA PHE A 118 4.42 3.72 -1.29
C PHE A 118 4.60 2.26 -1.72
N MET A 119 3.71 1.38 -1.26
CA MET A 119 3.68 -0.05 -1.61
C MET A 119 4.96 -0.84 -1.27
N VAL A 120 5.83 -0.31 -0.42
CA VAL A 120 7.04 -1.02 0.03
C VAL A 120 6.73 -1.93 1.23
N MET A 121 5.98 -1.43 2.21
CA MET A 121 5.72 -2.09 3.50
C MET A 121 5.21 -3.54 3.40
N PRO A 122 4.28 -3.90 2.50
CA PRO A 122 3.81 -5.29 2.39
C PRO A 122 4.93 -6.31 2.13
N PHE A 123 6.05 -5.86 1.55
CA PHE A 123 7.17 -6.72 1.17
C PHE A 123 8.34 -6.67 2.16
N VAL A 124 8.43 -5.65 3.03
CA VAL A 124 9.60 -5.41 3.91
C VAL A 124 9.92 -6.61 4.81
N LYS A 125 8.91 -7.22 5.43
CA LYS A 125 9.12 -8.38 6.32
C LYS A 125 9.77 -9.55 5.57
N ARG A 126 9.29 -9.82 4.35
CA ARG A 126 9.78 -10.91 3.50
C ARG A 126 11.18 -10.60 2.96
N LEU A 127 11.41 -9.35 2.55
CA LEU A 127 12.73 -8.87 2.15
C LEU A 127 13.77 -9.04 3.26
N LYS A 128 13.43 -8.65 4.50
CA LYS A 128 14.32 -8.84 5.67
C LYS A 128 14.66 -10.33 5.90
N GLN A 129 13.70 -11.24 5.73
CA GLN A 129 13.95 -12.69 5.84
C GLN A 129 14.89 -13.20 4.74
N ILE A 130 14.67 -12.78 3.50
CA ILE A 130 15.53 -13.14 2.35
C ILE A 130 16.95 -12.61 2.57
N CYS A 131 17.09 -11.37 3.05
CA CYS A 131 18.37 -10.74 3.32
C CYS A 131 19.15 -11.45 4.44
N ASN A 132 18.45 -11.94 5.47
CA ASN A 132 19.05 -12.64 6.61
C ASN A 132 19.31 -14.13 6.32
N GLY A 133 19.01 -14.63 5.13
CA GLY A 133 19.23 -16.03 4.75
C GLY A 133 18.33 -17.02 5.50
N THR A 134 17.26 -16.56 6.15
CA THR A 134 16.38 -17.42 6.98
C THR A 134 15.32 -18.15 6.17
N VAL A 135 15.25 -17.92 4.86
CA VAL A 135 14.30 -18.58 3.97
C VAL A 135 14.91 -19.89 3.45
N SER A 136 14.55 -21.01 4.09
CA SER A 136 14.83 -22.33 3.54
C SER A 136 14.07 -22.50 2.22
N ARG A 137 14.79 -22.80 1.13
CA ARG A 137 14.27 -22.98 -0.25
C ARG A 137 13.32 -24.19 -0.43
N ARG A 138 12.65 -24.66 0.63
CA ARG A 138 11.73 -25.81 0.56
C ARG A 138 10.29 -25.36 0.75
N GLY A 139 9.66 -25.11 -0.41
CA GLY A 139 8.23 -25.25 -0.67
C GLY A 139 7.30 -24.21 -0.06
N ARG A 140 6.80 -23.26 -0.86
CA ARG A 140 5.55 -22.56 -0.51
C ARG A 140 4.88 -21.79 -1.65
N HIS A 141 4.11 -22.48 -2.49
CA HIS A 141 2.82 -21.91 -2.92
C HIS A 141 1.85 -22.06 -1.75
N LYS A 142 1.61 -20.96 -1.02
CA LYS A 142 0.36 -20.70 -0.28
C LYS A 142 0.45 -19.30 0.31
N SER A 143 -0.27 -18.40 -0.34
CA SER A 143 -0.67 -17.08 0.09
C SER A 143 -1.10 -17.15 1.57
N ALA A 144 -0.37 -16.46 2.43
CA ALA A 144 -0.83 -16.14 3.77
C ALA A 144 -0.98 -14.62 3.82
N SER A 145 -2.14 -14.16 3.37
CA SER A 145 -2.70 -12.87 3.72
C SER A 145 -2.82 -12.82 5.25
N PHE A 146 -2.10 -11.89 5.88
CA PHE A 146 -2.31 -11.56 7.28
C PHE A 146 -3.09 -10.24 7.31
N CYS A 147 -4.42 -10.36 7.32
CA CYS A 147 -5.30 -9.27 7.73
C CYS A 147 -5.47 -9.41 9.24
N GLU A 148 -4.85 -8.52 10.02
CA GLU A 148 -5.13 -8.45 11.46
C GLU A 148 -6.50 -7.82 11.68
N GLY A 149 -7.38 -8.55 12.38
CA GLY A 149 -8.57 -7.95 12.93
C GLY A 149 -9.64 -8.95 13.33
N GLU A 150 -9.37 -9.89 14.25
CA GLU A 150 -10.44 -10.52 15.03
C GLU A 150 -10.02 -10.77 16.49
N VAL A 151 -10.87 -10.28 17.39
CA VAL A 151 -10.85 -10.52 18.84
C VAL A 151 -11.32 -11.96 19.08
N PRO A 152 -10.61 -12.81 19.84
CA PRO A 152 -11.15 -14.11 20.20
C PRO A 152 -12.16 -13.94 21.34
N VAL A 153 -13.43 -14.12 20.99
CA VAL A 153 -14.50 -14.48 21.93
C VAL A 153 -14.40 -15.98 22.23
N SER A 154 -14.69 -16.31 23.49
CA SER A 154 -15.06 -17.62 24.05
C SER A 154 -13.96 -18.44 24.75
N ALA A 155 -14.16 -18.60 26.05
CA ALA A 155 -13.98 -19.88 26.74
C ALA A 155 -15.01 -19.99 27.87
N ILE A 156 -16.05 -20.78 27.61
CA ILE A 156 -17.03 -21.27 28.58
C ILE A 156 -16.32 -22.28 29.49
N ARG A 157 -16.41 -22.13 30.82
CA ARG A 157 -16.22 -23.25 31.76
C ARG A 157 -17.06 -23.08 33.02
N GLN A 158 -17.73 -24.17 33.37
CA GLN A 158 -18.77 -24.36 34.39
C GLN A 158 -18.25 -24.25 35.84
N LYS A 159 -19.12 -23.86 36.79
CA LYS A 159 -19.25 -24.47 38.15
C LYS A 159 -20.53 -23.98 38.88
N ALA A 160 -21.03 -24.83 39.78
CA ALA A 160 -22.40 -24.90 40.31
C ALA A 160 -22.65 -24.18 41.67
N LYS A 161 -23.88 -23.60 41.82
CA LYS A 161 -24.88 -23.48 42.95
C LYS A 161 -24.49 -23.60 44.46
N PRO A 162 -25.36 -23.20 45.44
CA PRO A 162 -26.20 -21.98 45.70
C PRO A 162 -26.15 -21.57 47.23
N PRO A 163 -27.19 -20.97 47.88
CA PRO A 163 -27.81 -19.62 47.80
C PRO A 163 -27.69 -18.81 49.13
N THR A 164 -28.33 -17.61 49.24
CA THR A 164 -29.24 -17.16 50.36
C THR A 164 -29.15 -15.64 50.74
N GLN A 165 -30.28 -14.91 50.54
CA GLN A 165 -30.89 -13.76 51.31
C GLN A 165 -30.10 -12.44 51.55
N LYS A 166 -30.64 -11.24 51.83
CA LYS A 166 -31.88 -10.43 51.67
C LYS A 166 -31.55 -9.03 52.30
N ALA A 167 -32.33 -7.99 51.94
CA ALA A 167 -32.58 -6.70 52.65
C ALA A 167 -31.51 -5.57 52.55
N GLU A 168 -31.89 -4.40 51.97
CA GLU A 168 -32.18 -3.08 52.61
C GLU A 168 -30.91 -2.34 53.09
N SER A 169 -30.65 -1.03 52.88
CA SER A 169 -31.48 0.18 52.90
C SER A 169 -30.75 1.41 52.28
N GLU A 170 -31.52 2.48 52.04
CA GLU A 170 -31.31 3.94 51.86
C GLU A 170 -29.92 4.57 52.21
N ASP A 171 -29.44 5.73 51.73
CA ASP A 171 -30.05 7.03 51.41
C ASP A 171 -28.99 7.99 50.76
N ILE A 172 -29.43 9.17 50.30
CA ILE A 172 -28.73 10.47 50.13
C ILE A 172 -28.18 10.90 48.75
N ARG A 173 -29.05 11.62 48.03
CA ARG A 173 -28.91 12.99 47.45
C ARG A 173 -27.54 13.39 46.85
N HIS A 174 -27.55 13.91 45.62
CA HIS A 174 -27.32 15.35 45.33
C HIS A 174 -27.50 15.69 43.84
N ILE A 175 -28.46 16.59 43.62
CA ILE A 175 -28.76 17.27 42.36
C ILE A 175 -27.70 18.36 42.13
N LYS A 176 -27.05 18.37 40.95
CA LYS A 176 -26.45 19.60 40.42
C LYS A 176 -26.72 19.71 38.91
N LYS A 177 -27.70 20.54 38.60
CA LYS A 177 -28.05 21.05 37.27
C LYS A 177 -26.81 21.65 36.60
N ARG A 178 -26.51 21.22 35.37
CA ARG A 178 -25.81 22.04 34.38
C ARG A 178 -26.42 21.81 33.00
N GLN A 179 -26.78 22.92 32.37
CA GLN A 179 -27.44 23.07 31.07
C GLN A 179 -26.59 22.48 29.93
N PRO A 180 -27.20 21.89 28.88
CA PRO A 180 -26.49 21.55 27.66
C PRO A 180 -26.30 22.80 26.80
N GLN A 181 -25.05 23.12 26.45
CA GLN A 181 -24.72 24.08 25.39
C GLN A 181 -24.81 23.39 24.03
N ASP A 182 -25.54 24.02 23.10
CA ASP A 182 -25.64 23.68 21.70
C ASP A 182 -24.26 23.48 21.04
N LYS A 183 -24.01 22.27 20.54
CA LYS A 183 -22.98 22.01 19.53
C LYS A 183 -23.67 21.54 18.26
N LYS A 184 -23.72 22.45 17.28
CA LYS A 184 -24.11 22.17 15.89
C LYS A 184 -23.34 20.94 15.37
N CYS A 185 -24.07 19.85 15.17
CA CYS A 185 -23.60 18.66 14.46
C CYS A 185 -23.57 19.01 12.96
N HIS A 186 -22.39 19.06 12.35
CA HIS A 186 -22.27 19.07 10.91
C HIS A 186 -22.74 17.70 10.39
N SER A 187 -23.92 17.70 9.79
CA SER A 187 -24.53 16.59 9.09
C SER A 187 -23.54 15.93 8.13
N LYS A 188 -23.16 14.68 8.45
CA LYS A 188 -22.52 13.77 7.51
C LYS A 188 -23.52 13.54 6.37
N ARG A 189 -23.12 13.87 5.14
CA ARG A 189 -23.79 13.39 3.93
C ARG A 189 -23.75 11.86 3.95
N GLN A 190 -24.84 11.23 4.37
CA GLN A 190 -25.16 9.86 4.00
C GLN A 190 -25.43 9.87 2.50
N LEU A 191 -24.46 9.41 1.73
CA LEU A 191 -24.68 8.91 0.37
C LEU A 191 -24.69 7.39 0.50
N PHE A 192 -25.65 6.76 -0.17
CA PHE A 192 -25.97 5.33 -0.19
C PHE A 192 -26.99 4.90 0.89
N SER A 193 -28.27 5.11 0.55
CA SER A 193 -29.31 4.15 0.86
C SER A 193 -29.30 3.11 -0.26
N GLU A 194 -29.13 1.83 0.09
CA GLU A 194 -29.42 0.71 -0.79
C GLU A 194 -30.92 0.70 -1.09
N ASP A 195 -31.28 0.97 -2.35
CA ASP A 195 -32.46 0.36 -2.92
C ASP A 195 -32.35 0.17 -4.43
N LYS A 196 -32.97 -0.91 -4.89
CA LYS A 196 -32.78 -1.57 -6.19
C LYS A 196 -33.37 -0.75 -7.35
N ARG A 197 -32.67 -0.83 -8.50
CA ARG A 197 -33.07 -0.47 -9.87
C ARG A 197 -33.19 1.03 -10.19
N ILE A 198 -32.10 1.65 -10.67
CA ILE A 198 -32.16 2.75 -11.64
C ILE A 198 -30.94 2.65 -12.57
N ASP A 199 -31.19 2.48 -13.88
CA ASP A 199 -30.21 2.74 -14.93
C ASP A 199 -29.72 4.18 -14.81
N ALA A 200 -28.49 4.37 -14.32
CA ALA A 200 -27.91 5.70 -14.16
C ALA A 200 -26.65 5.80 -15.01
N GLN A 201 -26.86 6.06 -16.31
CA GLN A 201 -25.87 6.70 -17.16
C GLN A 201 -25.70 8.14 -16.70
N PHE A 202 -24.93 8.33 -15.63
CA PHE A 202 -24.53 9.66 -15.20
C PHE A 202 -23.47 10.18 -16.17
N CYS A 203 -23.87 11.13 -17.02
CA CYS A 203 -22.95 11.93 -17.82
C CYS A 203 -22.92 13.34 -17.24
N ALA A 204 -21.75 13.82 -16.81
CA ALA A 204 -21.63 15.17 -16.31
C ALA A 204 -22.05 16.18 -17.40
N PRO A 205 -22.76 17.27 -17.09
CA PRO A 205 -23.23 18.22 -18.10
C PRO A 205 -22.10 18.79 -18.99
N SER A 206 -20.88 18.86 -18.46
CA SER A 206 -19.68 19.27 -19.20
C SER A 206 -19.24 18.28 -20.28
N TRP A 207 -19.70 17.04 -20.25
CA TRP A 207 -19.34 15.99 -21.20
C TRP A 207 -20.35 15.88 -22.35
N LEU A 208 -21.57 16.40 -22.19
CA LEU A 208 -22.61 16.41 -23.22
C LEU A 208 -22.18 17.18 -24.48
N ASN A 209 -21.33 18.19 -24.31
CA ASN A 209 -20.83 19.05 -25.38
C ASN A 209 -19.33 18.89 -25.62
N PHE A 210 -18.69 17.84 -25.07
CA PHE A 210 -17.29 17.59 -25.34
C PHE A 210 -17.13 17.22 -26.82
N LYS A 211 -16.45 18.08 -27.57
CA LYS A 211 -16.05 17.82 -28.95
C LYS A 211 -14.54 17.66 -28.97
N PHE A 212 -14.09 16.54 -29.50
CA PHE A 212 -12.68 16.30 -29.72
C PHE A 212 -12.21 17.19 -30.88
N ASP A 213 -11.46 18.25 -30.57
CA ASP A 213 -10.90 19.14 -31.57
C ASP A 213 -9.60 18.56 -32.12
N LYS A 214 -9.74 17.79 -33.19
CA LYS A 214 -8.61 17.17 -33.89
C LYS A 214 -7.69 18.21 -34.53
N ILE A 215 -8.21 19.37 -34.90
CA ILE A 215 -7.42 20.41 -35.60
C ILE A 215 -6.47 21.07 -34.61
N ALA A 216 -6.98 21.44 -33.43
CA ALA A 216 -6.16 22.02 -32.36
C ALA A 216 -4.99 21.11 -31.93
N ILE A 217 -5.20 19.79 -31.94
CA ILE A 217 -4.14 18.82 -31.61
C ILE A 217 -3.10 18.75 -32.73
N MET A 218 -3.52 18.76 -33.99
CA MET A 218 -2.61 18.70 -35.14
C MET A 218 -1.77 19.97 -35.28
N GLU A 219 -2.30 21.15 -34.93
CA GLU A 219 -1.54 22.41 -34.91
C GLU A 219 -0.46 22.45 -33.81
N CYS A 220 -0.58 21.60 -32.79
CA CYS A 220 0.38 21.51 -31.69
C CYS A 220 1.48 20.47 -31.92
N MET A 221 1.46 19.75 -33.05
CA MET A 221 2.56 18.85 -33.45
C MET A 221 3.57 19.59 -34.34
N PRO A 222 4.89 19.50 -34.04
CA PRO A 222 5.95 20.20 -34.77
C PRO A 222 6.19 19.67 -36.18
#